data_AF-A0A932TCL1-F1
#
_entry.id   AF-A0A932TCL1-F1
#
_cell.length_a   1.000
_cell.length_b   1.000
_cell.length_c   1.000
_cell.angle_alpha   90.00
_cell.angle_beta   90.00
_cell.angle_gamma   90.00
#
_symmetry.space_group_name_H-M   'P 1'
#
loop_
_entity.id
_entity.type
_entity.pdbx_description
1 polymer ?
#
loop_
_entity_poly.entity_id
_entity_poly.type
_entity_poly.pdbx_seq_one_letter_code
_entity_poly.pdbx_strand_id
1 'polypeptide(L)' 'MISLIASSCSVRRFLPKGERLYKGATVKVVKGKDVKASTGSLRREIKKVARPKSNTIILGQPYKVWWWYVI' A
#
# COMPACT_ATOMS: atom_id res chain seq x y z
N MET A 1 26.96 0.51 19.67
CA MET A 1 25.55 0.21 20.05
C MET A 1 24.66 1.37 19.58
N ILE A 2 24.36 1.47 18.26
CA ILE A 2 23.68 2.62 17.62
C ILE A 2 22.20 2.29 17.25
N SER A 3 21.61 1.26 17.86
CA SER A 3 20.35 0.67 17.37
C SER A 3 19.05 1.18 18.04
N LEU A 4 19.05 2.30 18.77
CA LEU A 4 17.89 2.70 19.60
C LEU A 4 16.99 3.85 19.09
N ILE A 5 17.23 4.45 17.92
CA ILE A 5 16.43 5.61 17.43
C ILE A 5 15.39 5.23 16.36
N ALA A 6 15.22 3.95 16.03
CA ALA A 6 14.19 3.51 15.05
C ALA A 6 12.76 3.44 15.65
N SER A 7 12.59 3.87 16.90
CA SER A 7 11.33 3.83 17.63
C SER A 7 10.41 4.96 17.17
N SER A 8 9.46 4.64 16.28
CA SER A 8 8.24 5.41 16.03
C SER A 8 8.24 6.49 14.93
N CYS A 9 8.88 6.24 13.79
CA CYS A 9 8.58 6.90 12.49
C CYS A 9 7.08 6.82 12.03
N SER A 10 6.14 6.31 12.83
CA SER A 10 4.84 5.89 12.31
C SER A 10 3.87 7.05 12.08
N VAL A 11 3.48 7.25 10.82
CA VAL A 11 2.42 8.20 10.41
C VAL A 11 1.08 7.94 11.11
N ARG A 12 0.89 6.74 11.64
CA ARG A 12 -0.33 6.33 12.33
C ARG A 12 -0.66 7.19 13.56
N ARG A 13 0.34 7.86 14.16
CA ARG A 13 0.12 8.79 15.29
C ARG A 13 -0.63 10.05 14.87
N PHE A 14 -0.50 10.47 13.61
CA PHE A 14 -1.12 11.68 13.10
C PHE A 14 -2.51 11.42 12.48
N LEU A 15 -2.86 10.15 12.24
CA LEU A 15 -4.19 9.83 11.72
C LEU A 15 -5.25 10.12 12.79
N PRO A 16 -6.35 10.81 12.45
CA PRO A 16 -7.45 11.03 13.36
C PRO A 16 -8.12 9.70 13.74
N LYS A 17 -8.81 9.71 14.88
CA LYS A 17 -9.45 8.51 15.43
C LYS A 17 -10.49 7.97 14.44
N GLY A 18 -10.38 6.69 14.10
CA GLY A 18 -11.30 6.00 13.19
C GLY A 18 -10.82 5.92 11.74
N GLU A 19 -9.79 6.68 11.35
CA GLU A 19 -9.26 6.62 9.98
C GLU A 19 -8.22 5.51 9.79
N ARG A 20 -8.10 5.02 8.54
CA ARG A 20 -7.14 3.99 8.15
C ARG A 20 -6.47 4.37 6.85
N LEU A 21 -5.14 4.23 6.82
CA LEU A 21 -4.38 4.45 5.60
C LEU A 21 -4.61 3.30 4.60
N TYR A 22 -4.99 3.64 3.38
CA TYR A 22 -5.09 2.69 2.28
C TYR A 22 -3.70 2.17 1.86
N LYS A 23 -3.51 0.85 1.90
CA LYS A 23 -2.24 0.17 1.57
C LYS A 23 -2.24 -0.55 0.20
N GLY A 24 -3.26 -0.33 -0.62
CA GLY A 24 -3.43 -1.03 -1.89
C GLY A 24 -4.41 -2.19 -1.83
N ALA A 25 -4.86 -2.63 -3.01
CA ALA A 25 -5.80 -3.74 -3.17
C ALA A 25 -5.05 -5.07 -3.40
N THR A 26 -5.45 -6.10 -2.66
CA THR A 26 -4.95 -7.47 -2.85
C THR A 26 -5.81 -8.19 -3.90
N VAL A 27 -5.31 -8.28 -5.13
CA VAL A 27 -5.99 -9.00 -6.22
C VAL A 27 -5.56 -10.46 -6.23
N LYS A 28 -6.51 -11.37 -5.94
CA LYS A 28 -6.39 -12.82 -6.14
C LYS A 28 -7.15 -13.19 -7.42
N VAL A 29 -6.49 -13.87 -8.35
CA VAL A 29 -7.10 -14.32 -9.62
C VAL A 29 -7.14 -15.84 -9.60
N VAL A 30 -8.35 -16.41 -9.57
CA VAL A 30 -8.58 -17.85 -9.76
C VAL A 30 -9.08 -18.04 -11.17
N LYS A 31 -8.47 -18.97 -11.91
CA LYS A 31 -8.84 -19.25 -13.31
C LYS A 31 -9.66 -20.53 -13.41
N GLY A 32 -10.65 -20.52 -14.29
CA GLY A 32 -11.23 -21.75 -14.84
C GLY A 32 -10.29 -22.40 -15.87
N LYS A 33 -10.47 -23.71 -16.11
CA LYS A 33 -9.62 -24.51 -17.01
C LYS A 33 -9.62 -24.00 -18.46
N ASP A 34 -10.68 -23.29 -18.86
CA ASP A 34 -10.89 -22.82 -20.24
C ASP A 34 -10.27 -21.45 -20.54
N VAL A 35 -9.67 -20.79 -19.55
CA VAL A 35 -9.10 -19.44 -19.72
C VAL A 35 -7.67 -19.53 -20.24
N LYS A 36 -7.49 -19.27 -21.55
CA LYS A 36 -6.17 -19.20 -22.23
C LYS A 36 -5.27 -18.06 -21.72
N ALA A 37 -5.84 -17.00 -21.14
CA ALA A 37 -5.09 -15.84 -20.67
C ALA A 37 -4.21 -16.16 -19.44
N SER A 38 -3.02 -15.56 -19.37
CA SER A 38 -2.10 -15.75 -18.24
C SER A 38 -2.62 -15.10 -16.94
N THR A 39 -2.38 -15.72 -15.79
CA THR A 39 -2.81 -15.19 -14.46
C THR A 39 -2.13 -13.85 -14.23
N GLY A 40 -0.89 -13.72 -14.69
CA GLY A 40 -0.09 -12.51 -14.54
C GLY A 40 -0.54 -11.35 -15.41
N SER A 41 -1.10 -11.59 -16.60
CA SER A 41 -1.65 -10.52 -17.45
C SER A 41 -2.97 -10.02 -16.87
N LEU A 42 -3.89 -10.94 -16.55
CA LEU A 42 -5.17 -10.64 -15.88
C LEU A 42 -4.95 -9.86 -14.57
N ARG A 43 -4.01 -10.31 -13.73
CA ARG A 43 -3.70 -9.61 -12.48
C ARG A 43 -3.17 -8.20 -12.71
N ARG A 44 -2.34 -7.98 -13.75
CA ARG A 44 -1.83 -6.65 -14.09
C ARG A 44 -2.93 -5.73 -14.57
N GLU A 45 -3.82 -6.23 -15.40
CA GLU A 45 -4.95 -5.47 -15.94
C GLU A 45 -5.94 -5.08 -14.85
N ILE A 46 -6.32 -6.03 -13.98
CA ILE A 46 -7.16 -5.77 -12.81
C ILE A 46 -6.48 -4.78 -11.86
N LYS A 47 -5.15 -4.88 -11.65
CA LYS A 47 -4.40 -3.91 -10.84
C LYS A 47 -4.40 -2.49 -11.43
N LYS A 48 -4.48 -2.32 -12.76
CA LYS A 48 -4.58 -0.97 -13.37
C LYS A 48 -5.92 -0.31 -13.06
N VAL A 49 -6.98 -1.11 -12.99
CA VAL A 49 -8.34 -0.64 -12.69
C VAL A 49 -8.58 -0.52 -11.18
N ALA A 50 -7.86 -1.30 -10.36
CA ALA A 50 -7.91 -1.24 -8.91
C ALA A 50 -7.30 0.07 -8.37
N ARG A 51 -8.07 1.16 -8.45
CA ARG A 51 -7.80 2.45 -7.82
C ARG A 51 -8.20 2.38 -6.32
N PRO A 52 -7.65 3.26 -5.46
CA PRO A 52 -6.61 4.26 -5.70
C PRO A 52 -5.19 3.67 -5.73
N LYS A 53 -4.21 4.44 -6.25
CA LYS A 53 -2.78 4.08 -6.18
C LYS A 53 -2.30 4.28 -4.74
N SER A 54 -1.62 3.29 -4.15
CA SER A 54 -1.05 3.42 -2.81
C SER A 54 0.00 4.54 -2.77
N ASN A 55 0.10 5.22 -1.63
CA ASN A 55 1.17 6.20 -1.38
C ASN A 55 2.55 5.55 -1.48
N THR A 56 3.53 6.31 -1.97
CA THR A 56 4.93 5.87 -2.00
C THR A 56 5.41 5.64 -0.58
N ILE A 57 5.93 4.44 -0.33
CA ILE A 57 6.47 4.04 0.97
C ILE A 57 7.99 4.14 0.91
N ILE A 58 8.57 4.94 1.79
CA ILE A 58 10.02 5.08 1.98
C ILE A 58 10.31 4.58 3.40
N LEU A 59 11.24 3.65 3.55
CA LEU A 59 11.61 3.06 4.86
C LEU A 59 10.40 2.50 5.65
N GLY A 60 9.43 1.91 4.95
CA GLY A 60 8.24 1.33 5.57
C GLY A 60 7.13 2.33 5.94
N GLN A 61 7.30 3.62 5.63
CA GLN A 61 6.33 4.68 5.93
C GLN A 61 5.91 5.50 4.70
N PRO A 62 4.65 5.96 4.66
CA PRO A 62 4.17 6.80 3.56
C PRO A 62 4.68 8.24 3.72
N TYR A 63 5.89 8.52 3.19
CA TYR A 63 6.60 9.79 3.35
C TYR A 63 5.74 11.03 3.03
N LYS A 64 4.98 11.01 1.94
CA LYS A 64 4.11 12.14 1.55
C LYS A 64 3.02 12.42 2.59
N VAL A 65 2.45 11.37 3.18
CA VAL A 65 1.41 11.51 4.19
C VAL A 65 2.02 11.99 5.50
N TRP A 66 3.19 11.47 5.86
CA TRP A 66 3.94 11.97 7.01
C TRP A 66 4.20 13.48 6.91
N TRP A 67 4.71 13.93 5.76
CA TRP A 67 4.97 15.35 5.49
C TRP A 67 3.71 16.18 5.69
N TRP A 68 2.57 15.76 5.12
CA TRP A 68 1.28 16.48 5.22
C TRP A 68 0.80 16.71 6.66
N TYR A 69 1.16 15.83 7.60
CA TYR A 69 0.75 15.96 9.00
C TYR A 69 1.78 16.67 9.89
N VAL A 70 3.05 16.74 9.46
CA VAL A 70 4.16 17.26 10.28
C VAL A 70 4.47 18.72 9.97
N ILE A 71 4.16 19.17 8.76
CA ILE A 71 4.32 20.56 8.29
C ILE A 71 2.94 21.18 8.12
#